data_AF-A0A0E2QIL1-F1
#
_entry.id   AF-A0A0E2QIL1-F1
#
_cell.length_a   1.000
_cell.length_b   1.000
_cell.length_c   1.000
_cell.angle_alpha   90.00
_cell.angle_beta   90.00
_cell.angle_gamma   90.00
#
_symmetry.space_group_name_H-M   'P 1'
#
loop_
_entity.id
_entity.type
_entity.pdbx_description
1 polymer ?
#
loop_
_entity_poly.entity_id
_entity_poly.type
_entity_poly.pdbx_seq_one_letter_code
_entity_poly.pdbx_strand_id
1 'polypeptide(L)' 'MTIIRLQNPYMDETIKVEEDYKRILDILKWIEEGNMDYFQLQQIEPERRIITISPKNFAKIDYYEAEEVEDEI' A
#
# COMPACT_ATOMS: atom_id res chain seq x y z
N MET A 1 -10.58 1.27 -2.74
CA MET A 1 -9.53 1.34 -1.70
C MET A 1 -8.70 0.06 -1.76
N THR A 2 -7.48 0.09 -1.23
CA THR A 2 -6.58 -1.07 -1.22
C THR A 2 -6.03 -1.31 0.17
N ILE A 3 -5.92 -2.57 0.56
CA ILE A 3 -5.18 -2.95 1.76
C ILE A 3 -3.80 -3.45 1.33
N ILE A 4 -2.77 -2.94 1.98
CA ILE A 4 -1.37 -3.25 1.70
C ILE A 4 -0.72 -3.76 2.98
N ARG A 5 -0.09 -4.93 2.90
CA ARG A 5 0.73 -5.50 3.96
C ARG A 5 2.19 -5.37 3.59
N LEU A 6 2.94 -4.64 4.42
CA LEU A 6 4.33 -4.30 4.23
C LEU A 6 5.19 -5.09 5.21
N GLN A 7 6.05 -5.98 4.70
CA GLN A 7 6.84 -6.88 5.54
C GLN A 7 8.34 -6.75 5.28
N ASN A 8 9.13 -6.66 6.34
CA ASN A 8 10.58 -6.82 6.36
C ASN A 8 11.02 -7.43 7.72
N PRO A 9 12.32 -7.74 7.94
CA PRO A 9 12.77 -8.34 9.20
C PRO A 9 12.48 -7.53 10.48
N TYR A 10 12.12 -6.26 10.36
CA TYR A 10 11.89 -5.33 11.46
C TYR A 10 10.43 -4.86 11.56
N MET A 11 9.58 -5.20 10.57
CA MET A 11 8.25 -4.61 10.41
C MET A 11 7.29 -5.59 9.72
N ASP A 12 6.07 -5.68 10.24
CA ASP A 12 4.92 -6.31 9.58
C ASP A 12 3.72 -5.40 9.86
N GLU A 13 3.43 -4.50 8.92
CA GLU A 13 2.37 -3.49 9.07
C GLU A 13 1.34 -3.65 7.96
N THR A 14 0.07 -3.57 8.32
CA THR A 14 -1.04 -3.52 7.37
C THR A 14 -1.62 -2.12 7.37
N ILE A 15 -1.71 -1.51 6.20
CA ILE A 15 -2.28 -0.19 5.98
C ILE A 15 -3.44 -0.29 4.98
N LYS A 16 -4.44 0.59 5.13
CA LYS A 16 -5.49 0.79 4.13
C LYS A 16 -5.29 2.14 3.48
N VAL A 17 -5.40 2.20 2.17
CA VAL A 17 -5.14 3.42 1.39
C VAL A 17 -6.32 3.78 0.48
N GLU A 18 -6.47 5.07 0.18
CA GLU A 18 -7.54 5.59 -0.69
C GLU A 18 -7.38 5.09 -2.13
N GLU A 19 -6.13 4.91 -2.57
CA GLU A 19 -5.80 4.42 -3.90
C GLU A 19 -6.45 3.07 -4.19
N ASP A 20 -7.01 2.95 -5.38
CA ASP A 20 -7.59 1.70 -5.85
C ASP A 20 -6.52 0.65 -6.20
N TYR A 21 -6.96 -0.61 -6.28
CA TYR A 21 -6.08 -1.74 -6.49
C TYR A 21 -5.25 -1.62 -7.78
N LYS A 22 -5.86 -1.09 -8.85
CA LYS A 22 -5.20 -0.91 -10.14
C LYS A 22 -4.10 0.14 -10.05
N ARG A 23 -4.35 1.23 -9.33
CA ARG A 23 -3.37 2.29 -9.09
C ARG A 23 -2.15 1.75 -8.34
N ILE A 24 -2.36 0.92 -7.31
CA ILE A 24 -1.28 0.27 -6.58
C ILE A 24 -0.47 -0.67 -7.49
N LEU A 25 -1.15 -1.49 -8.28
CA LEU A 25 -0.52 -2.39 -9.26
C LEU A 25 0.37 -1.63 -10.25
N ASP A 26 -0.13 -0.53 -10.83
CA ASP A 26 0.62 0.29 -11.79
C ASP A 26 1.88 0.88 -11.15
N ILE A 27 1.79 1.39 -9.91
CA ILE A 27 2.92 1.96 -9.18
C ILE A 27 3.99 0.89 -8.93
N LEU A 28 3.60 -0.30 -8.45
CA LEU A 28 4.54 -1.38 -8.17
C LEU A 28 5.26 -1.84 -9.44
N LYS A 29 4.53 -1.94 -10.57
CA LYS A 29 5.11 -2.25 -11.87
C LYS A 29 6.18 -1.22 -12.30
N TRP A 30 5.92 0.06 -12.10
CA TRP A 30 6.89 1.12 -12.45
C TRP A 30 8.17 1.00 -11.62
N ILE A 31 8.06 0.53 -10.37
CA ILE A 31 9.19 0.33 -9.48
C ILE A 31 10.01 -0.89 -9.89
N GLU A 32 9.35 -1.99 -10.28
CA GLU A 32 10.01 -3.17 -10.84
C GLU A 32 10.77 -2.85 -12.14
N GLU A 33 10.20 -2.00 -13.00
CA GLU A 33 10.84 -1.54 -14.24
C GLU A 33 11.99 -0.54 -13.98
N GLY A 34 12.19 -0.11 -12.73
CA GLY A 34 13.24 0.85 -12.36
C GLY A 34 12.91 2.31 -12.70
N ASN A 35 11.66 2.61 -13.03
CA ASN A 35 11.20 3.97 -13.36
C ASN A 35 10.94 4.82 -12.12
N MET A 36 10.88 4.21 -10.93
CA MET A 36 10.55 4.89 -9.67
C MET A 36 11.22 4.21 -8.48
N ASP A 37 11.68 5.00 -7.50
CA ASP A 37 12.31 4.49 -6.27
C ASP A 37 11.37 4.52 -5.05
N TYR A 38 10.40 5.43 -5.05
CA TYR A 38 9.44 5.63 -3.96
C TYR A 38 8.15 6.24 -4.50
N PHE A 39 7.08 6.12 -3.74
CA PHE A 39 5.78 6.72 -4.06
C PHE A 39 5.06 7.18 -2.81
N GLN A 40 4.08 8.06 -2.99
CA GLN A 40 3.20 8.53 -1.93
C GLN A 40 1.84 7.86 -2.02
N LEU A 41 1.28 7.55 -0.85
CA LEU A 41 -0.07 7.01 -0.70
C LEU A 41 -0.86 7.82 0.32
N GLN A 42 -2.17 7.87 0.11
CA GLN A 42 -3.13 8.41 1.06
C GLN A 42 -3.61 7.29 1.98
N GLN A 43 -2.93 7.13 3.11
CA GLN A 43 -3.32 6.16 4.15
C GLN A 43 -4.61 6.62 4.84
N ILE A 44 -5.55 5.69 5.03
CA ILE A 44 -6.80 5.87 5.77
C ILE A 44 -6.72 5.21 7.15
N GLU A 45 -6.17 4.00 7.21
CA GLU A 45 -6.01 3.20 8.44
C GLU A 45 -4.55 2.77 8.60
N PRO A 46 -4.00 2.69 9.83
CA PRO A 46 -4.68 2.94 11.11
C PRO A 46 -4.94 4.41 11.43
N GLU A 47 -4.29 5.34 10.73
CA GLU A 47 -4.48 6.78 10.88
C GLU A 47 -4.46 7.45 9.50
N ARG A 48 -5.26 8.51 9.33
CA ARG A 48 -5.29 9.28 8.08
C ARG A 48 -4.03 10.13 7.94
N ARG A 49 -3.18 9.80 6.96
CA ARG A 49 -1.96 10.56 6.66
C ARG A 49 -1.45 10.27 5.26
N ILE A 50 -0.63 11.18 4.73
CA ILE A 50 0.16 10.90 3.53
C ILE A 50 1.42 10.16 3.97
N ILE A 51 1.64 8.97 3.44
CA ILE A 51 2.86 8.19 3.67
C ILE A 51 3.72 8.17 2.40
N THR A 52 5.03 8.00 2.58
CA THR A 52 5.94 7.73 1.47
C THR A 52 6.51 6.33 1.66
N ILE A 53 6.33 5.47 0.67
CA ILE A 53 6.81 4.09 0.66
C ILE A 53 7.96 3.98 -0.35
N SER A 54 9.07 3.41 0.09
CA SER A 54 10.12 2.89 -0.79
C SER A 54 10.04 1.35 -0.75
N PRO A 55 9.50 0.70 -1.78
CA PRO A 55 9.35 -0.77 -1.80
C PRO A 55 10.64 -1.54 -1.59
N LYS A 56 11.77 -0.96 -1.98
CA LYS A 56 13.10 -1.54 -1.79
C LYS A 56 13.43 -1.81 -0.30
N ASN A 57 12.73 -1.15 0.63
CA ASN A 57 12.88 -1.36 2.08
C ASN A 57 12.05 -2.53 2.61
N PHE A 58 11.22 -3.16 1.77
CA PHE A 58 10.35 -4.26 2.15
C PHE A 58 10.78 -5.55 1.46
N ALA A 59 10.83 -6.63 2.23
CA ALA A 59 11.14 -7.96 1.71
C ALA A 59 9.94 -8.58 0.98
N LYS A 60 8.72 -8.20 1.40
CA LYS A 60 7.47 -8.65 0.79
C LYS A 60 6.41 -7.56 0.91
N ILE A 61 5.64 -7.40 -0.16
CA ILE A 61 4.47 -6.51 -0.22
C ILE A 61 3.32 -7.34 -0.74
N ASP A 62 2.31 -7.59 0.10
CA ASP A 62 1.03 -8.16 -0.34
C ASP A 62 0.00 -7.04 -0.45
N TYR A 63 -0.89 -7.12 -1.44
CA TYR A 63 -1.95 -6.13 -1.63
C TYR A 63 -3.21 -6.78 -2.18
N TYR A 64 -4.36 -6.32 -1.69
CA TYR A 64 -5.67 -6.83 -2.07
C TYR A 64 -6.70 -5.71 -2.09
N GLU A 65 -7.70 -5.86 -2.94
CA GLU A 65 -8.83 -4.94 -3.00
C GLU A 65 -9.51 -4.91 -1.63
N ALA A 66 -9.73 -3.71 -1.09
CA ALA A 66 -10.42 -3.58 0.17
C ALA A 66 -11.90 -3.89 -0.05
N GLU A 67 -12.41 -4.94 0.60
CA GLU A 67 -13.85 -5.13 0.70
C GLU A 67 -14.41 -3.95 1.51
N GLU A 68 -15.33 -3.20 0.91
CA GLU A 68 -16.17 -2.29 1.67
C GLU A 68 -17.08 -3.15 2.52
N VAL A 69 -16.62 -3.52 3.72
CA VAL A 69 -17.55 -3.88 4.78
C VAL A 69 -18.38 -2.64 5.04
N GLU A 70 -19.62 -2.63 4.51
CA GLU A 70 -20.66 -1.75 5.02
C GLU A 70 -20.68 -2.00 6.52
N ASP A 71 -20.21 -1.04 7.32
CA ASP A 71 -20.46 -1.04 8.75
C ASP A 71 -21.99 -1.06 8.90
N GLU A 72 -22.57 -2.24 9.15
CA GLU A 72 -23.96 -2.37 9.57
C GLU A 72 -24.11 -1.61 10.90
N ILE A 73 -24.61 -0.38 10.78
CA ILE A 73 -25.03 0.50 11.88
C ILE A 73 -26.23 -0.05 12.63
#